data_AF-A0AAD5TT22-F1
#
_entry.id   AF-A0AAD5TT22-F1
#
_cell.length_a   1.000
_cell.length_b   1.000
_cell.length_c   1.000
_cell.angle_alpha   90.00
_cell.angle_beta   90.00
_cell.angle_gamma   90.00
#
_symmetry.space_group_name_H-M   'P 1'
#
loop_
_entity.id
_entity.type
_entity.pdbx_description
1 polymer ?
#
loop_
_entity_poly.entity_id
_entity_poly.type
_entity_poly.pdbx_seq_one_letter_code
_entity_poly.pdbx_strand_id
1 'polypeptide(L)'
;MKRFEELKEKERMRQLEEKKKLDSEREKEAFLKQVRAKKLKLESDLKKVEEENLKKLQEEKIREERLIKQRKIMQRFEEDQRLKMMSPEERAHILAKREESDRAEKEAEEAKLRAEKEAEEAKLRAEKEAEEAKLRAEKEAEEARLKAERVAEEAQLKIKREAEKVEIRSQKEAQEKYKLEKEEILKGEKKTSGTNNLPLELNKNLNDNTTTFTMVGEKELPPVEKELPLIEKELPKVELSTEDLEKFEKRKLVLQQKKEKFQQDLEIKERLKFNQRLEKELIEKEKLKRDKETLEDKNLQELPAIPYLSEEDLERVTTIQPEPIFESEMNEKKNLSILTDKPVLRMDEKTIKSDIEKLFDDEEVRSRTLTGVELPKNGTEGIYSELGEKLGLETLPRAFPTGENTTREVKIKKENTASCCG
;
A
#
# COMPACT_ATOMS: atom_id res chain seq x y z
N MET A 1 61.63 30.37 -11.48
CA MET A 1 60.52 30.83 -12.34
C MET A 1 59.89 29.67 -13.11
N LYS A 2 60.52 29.07 -14.14
CA LYS A 2 59.92 27.97 -14.92
C LYS A 2 59.33 26.81 -14.09
N ARG A 3 60.09 26.26 -13.13
CA ARG A 3 59.59 25.19 -12.22
C ARG A 3 58.37 25.59 -11.38
N PHE A 4 58.22 26.87 -11.06
CA PHE A 4 57.07 27.37 -10.30
C PHE A 4 55.83 27.47 -11.19
N GLU A 5 55.99 27.88 -12.44
CA GLU A 5 54.90 27.89 -13.44
C GLU A 5 54.42 26.46 -13.74
N GLU A 6 55.34 25.51 -13.91
CA GLU A 6 55.02 24.08 -14.09
C GLU A 6 54.22 23.50 -12.90
N LEU A 7 54.62 23.83 -11.67
CA LEU A 7 53.89 23.39 -10.47
C LEU A 7 52.47 23.99 -10.41
N LYS A 8 52.32 25.27 -10.73
CA LYS A 8 51.03 25.96 -10.76
C LYS A 8 50.11 25.38 -11.85
N GLU A 9 50.65 25.02 -13.00
CA GLU A 9 49.89 24.36 -14.06
C GLU A 9 49.46 22.94 -13.67
N LYS A 10 50.35 22.17 -13.03
CA LYS A 10 50.03 20.84 -12.50
C LYS A 10 48.93 20.89 -11.43
N GLU A 11 48.95 21.90 -10.56
CA GLU A 11 47.90 22.10 -9.56
C GLU A 11 46.55 22.45 -10.21
N ARG A 12 46.53 23.33 -11.21
CA ARG A 12 45.32 23.62 -12.01
C ARG A 12 44.76 22.38 -12.69
N MET A 13 45.63 21.51 -13.22
CA MET A 13 45.20 20.25 -13.84
C MET A 13 44.57 19.29 -12.82
N ARG A 14 45.14 19.18 -11.61
CA ARG A 14 44.53 18.39 -10.51
C ARG A 14 43.16 18.92 -10.11
N GLN A 15 43.04 20.23 -9.92
CA GLN A 15 41.76 20.87 -9.60
C GLN A 15 40.71 20.63 -10.70
N LEU A 16 41.12 20.64 -11.97
CA LEU A 16 40.23 20.38 -13.10
C LEU A 16 39.81 18.91 -13.18
N GLU A 17 40.69 17.96 -12.85
CA GLU A 17 40.35 16.54 -12.74
C GLU A 17 39.42 16.25 -11.55
N GLU A 18 39.67 16.84 -10.39
CA GLU A 18 38.80 16.74 -9.21
C GLU A 18 37.41 17.31 -9.50
N LYS A 19 37.35 18.48 -10.15
CA LYS A 19 36.07 19.07 -10.59
C LYS A 19 35.31 18.14 -11.54
N LYS A 20 35.98 17.55 -12.52
CA LYS A 20 35.35 16.57 -13.44
C LYS A 20 34.84 15.33 -12.71
N LYS A 21 35.57 14.83 -11.72
CA LYS A 21 35.12 13.69 -10.89
C LYS A 21 33.88 14.06 -10.08
N LEU A 22 33.88 15.22 -9.44
CA LEU A 22 32.76 15.72 -8.65
C LEU A 22 31.51 15.97 -9.52
N ASP A 23 31.67 16.54 -10.72
CA ASP A 23 30.57 16.72 -11.67
C ASP A 23 30.01 15.36 -12.13
N SER A 24 30.88 14.37 -12.41
CA SER A 24 30.44 13.00 -12.74
C SER A 24 29.72 12.30 -11.58
N GLU A 25 30.15 12.51 -10.34
CA GLU A 25 29.48 11.98 -9.15
C GLU A 25 28.10 12.62 -8.93
N ARG A 26 27.99 13.93 -9.13
CA ARG A 26 26.70 14.65 -9.10
C ARG A 26 25.73 14.15 -10.16
N GLU A 27 26.21 13.89 -11.39
CA GLU A 27 25.38 13.30 -12.45
C GLU A 27 24.89 11.90 -12.09
N LYS A 28 25.75 11.05 -11.51
CA LYS A 28 25.37 9.71 -11.02
C LYS A 28 24.34 9.79 -9.89
N GLU A 29 24.52 10.70 -8.94
CA GLU A 29 23.57 10.90 -7.84
C GLU A 29 22.21 11.39 -8.36
N ALA A 30 22.20 12.34 -9.30
CA ALA A 30 20.99 12.83 -9.94
C ALA A 30 20.24 11.71 -10.69
N PHE A 31 20.96 10.86 -11.42
CA PHE A 31 20.39 9.69 -12.09
C PHE A 31 19.80 8.69 -11.08
N LEU A 32 20.52 8.36 -10.01
CA LEU A 32 20.02 7.47 -8.95
C LEU A 32 18.77 8.04 -8.28
N LYS A 33 18.72 9.35 -8.03
CA LYS A 33 17.52 10.01 -7.49
C LYS A 33 16.34 9.90 -8.45
N GLN A 34 16.56 10.07 -9.76
CA GLN A 34 15.53 9.89 -10.77
C GLN A 34 15.02 8.43 -10.83
N VAL A 35 15.91 7.45 -10.77
CA VAL A 35 15.55 6.02 -10.75
C VAL A 35 14.73 5.67 -9.50
N ARG A 36 15.14 6.15 -8.33
CA ARG A 36 14.40 5.96 -7.07
C ARG A 36 13.00 6.58 -7.15
N ALA A 37 12.89 7.79 -7.70
CA ALA A 37 11.59 8.44 -7.89
C ALA A 37 10.67 7.65 -8.85
N LYS A 38 11.20 7.16 -9.97
CA LYS A 38 10.45 6.31 -10.91
C LYS A 38 10.00 5.00 -10.24
N LYS A 39 10.87 4.37 -9.46
CA LYS A 39 10.55 3.15 -8.70
C LYS A 39 9.41 3.38 -7.71
N LEU A 40 9.47 4.44 -6.90
CA LEU A 40 8.41 4.77 -5.94
C LEU A 40 7.07 5.07 -6.64
N LYS A 41 7.10 5.71 -7.81
CA LYS A 41 5.91 5.95 -8.62
C LYS A 41 5.28 4.63 -9.08
N LEU A 42 6.08 3.72 -9.65
CA LEU A 42 5.61 2.41 -10.08
C LEU A 42 5.06 1.56 -8.93
N GLU A 43 5.68 1.61 -7.75
CA GLU A 43 5.18 0.92 -6.55
C GLU A 43 3.83 1.48 -6.09
N SER A 44 3.63 2.80 -6.16
CA SER A 44 2.35 3.45 -5.87
C SER A 44 1.27 3.07 -6.87
N ASP A 45 1.59 3.08 -8.16
CA ASP A 45 0.65 2.72 -9.23
C ASP A 45 0.27 1.23 -9.15
N LEU A 46 1.21 0.34 -8.82
CA LEU A 46 0.94 -1.08 -8.59
C LEU A 46 -0.03 -1.30 -7.42
N LYS A 47 0.19 -0.61 -6.29
CA LYS A 47 -0.71 -0.69 -5.12
C LYS A 47 -2.14 -0.27 -5.47
N LYS A 48 -2.30 0.80 -6.27
CA LYS A 48 -3.63 1.24 -6.74
C LYS A 48 -4.32 0.17 -7.59
N VAL A 49 -3.59 -0.48 -8.49
CA VAL A 49 -4.14 -1.58 -9.32
C VAL A 49 -4.54 -2.78 -8.45
N GLU A 50 -3.73 -3.12 -7.44
CA GLU A 50 -4.06 -4.18 -6.49
C GLU A 50 -5.33 -3.87 -5.69
N GLU A 51 -5.47 -2.64 -5.19
CA GLU A 51 -6.66 -2.16 -4.47
C GLU A 51 -7.91 -2.17 -5.37
N GLU A 52 -7.82 -1.70 -6.61
CA GLU A 52 -8.93 -1.74 -7.57
C GLU A 52 -9.35 -3.18 -7.91
N ASN A 53 -8.40 -4.09 -8.09
CA ASN A 53 -8.69 -5.50 -8.35
C ASN A 53 -9.37 -6.17 -7.14
N LEU A 54 -8.93 -5.84 -5.92
CA LEU A 54 -9.57 -6.34 -4.70
C LEU A 54 -11.02 -5.84 -4.59
N LYS A 55 -11.26 -4.55 -4.92
CA LYS A 55 -12.60 -3.97 -4.94
C LYS A 55 -13.50 -4.63 -5.99
N LYS A 56 -13.03 -4.83 -7.22
CA LYS A 56 -13.76 -5.55 -8.28
C LYS A 56 -14.13 -6.97 -7.85
N LEU A 57 -13.20 -7.68 -7.21
CA LEU A 57 -13.44 -9.03 -6.70
C LEU A 57 -14.51 -9.05 -5.59
N GLN A 58 -14.53 -8.05 -4.71
CA GLN A 58 -15.57 -7.91 -3.69
C GLN A 58 -16.94 -7.60 -4.32
N GLU A 59 -16.99 -6.70 -5.30
CA GLU A 59 -18.22 -6.39 -6.05
C GLU A 59 -18.77 -7.60 -6.80
N GLU A 60 -17.90 -8.41 -7.42
CA GLU A 60 -18.29 -9.65 -8.09
C GLU A 60 -18.87 -10.68 -7.11
N LYS A 61 -18.26 -10.86 -5.94
CA LYS A 61 -18.82 -11.73 -4.89
C LYS A 61 -20.22 -11.29 -4.45
N ILE A 62 -20.39 -9.99 -4.21
CA ILE A 62 -21.71 -9.43 -3.86
C ILE A 62 -22.72 -9.66 -4.99
N ARG A 63 -22.29 -9.52 -6.25
CA ARG A 63 -23.12 -9.79 -7.42
C ARG A 63 -23.52 -11.27 -7.52
N GLU A 64 -22.59 -12.20 -7.31
CA GLU A 64 -22.87 -13.64 -7.30
C GLU A 64 -23.86 -14.00 -6.18
N GLU A 65 -23.68 -13.47 -4.97
CA GLU A 65 -24.62 -13.69 -3.86
C GLU A 65 -26.03 -13.17 -4.19
N ARG A 66 -26.15 -12.01 -4.84
CA ARG A 66 -27.44 -11.48 -5.31
C ARG A 66 -28.08 -12.41 -6.34
N LEU A 67 -27.31 -12.92 -7.31
CA LEU A 67 -27.81 -13.86 -8.32
C LEU A 67 -28.26 -15.18 -7.69
N ILE A 68 -27.52 -15.70 -6.70
CA ILE A 68 -27.90 -16.91 -5.95
C ILE A 68 -29.22 -16.66 -5.21
N LYS A 69 -29.37 -15.52 -4.54
CA LYS A 69 -30.62 -15.14 -3.86
C LYS A 69 -31.78 -15.04 -4.85
N GLN A 70 -31.59 -14.40 -6.01
CA GLN A 70 -32.62 -14.31 -7.06
C GLN A 70 -33.01 -15.69 -7.60
N ARG A 71 -32.04 -16.58 -7.88
CA ARG A 71 -32.32 -17.95 -8.31
C ARG A 71 -33.11 -18.73 -7.26
N LYS A 72 -32.76 -18.62 -5.98
CA LYS A 72 -33.52 -19.24 -4.88
C LYS A 72 -34.97 -18.74 -4.85
N ILE A 73 -35.21 -17.45 -5.07
CA ILE A 73 -36.56 -16.88 -5.14
C ILE A 73 -37.35 -17.46 -6.32
N MET A 74 -36.75 -17.52 -7.51
CA MET A 74 -37.38 -18.10 -8.70
C MET A 74 -37.69 -19.59 -8.52
N GLN A 75 -36.76 -20.36 -7.95
CA GLN A 75 -36.97 -21.77 -7.64
C GLN A 75 -38.13 -21.97 -6.65
N ARG A 76 -38.20 -21.16 -5.59
CA ARG A 76 -39.32 -21.19 -4.64
C ARG A 76 -40.65 -20.89 -5.32
N PHE A 77 -40.67 -19.92 -6.22
CA PHE A 77 -41.88 -19.60 -6.99
C PHE A 77 -42.32 -20.77 -7.89
N GLU A 78 -41.40 -21.40 -8.61
CA GLU A 78 -41.69 -22.59 -9.44
C GLU A 78 -42.16 -23.78 -8.59
N GLU A 79 -41.53 -24.02 -7.44
CA GLU A 79 -41.93 -25.04 -6.48
C GLU A 79 -43.34 -24.78 -5.94
N ASP A 80 -43.66 -23.53 -5.60
CA ASP A 80 -44.99 -23.14 -5.12
C ASP A 80 -46.07 -23.36 -6.20
N GLN A 81 -45.74 -23.16 -7.48
CA GLN A 81 -46.64 -23.49 -8.59
C GLN A 81 -46.83 -25.01 -8.74
N ARG A 82 -45.75 -25.80 -8.60
CA ARG A 82 -45.84 -27.27 -8.61
C ARG A 82 -46.68 -27.79 -7.46
N LEU A 83 -46.48 -27.25 -6.25
CA LEU A 83 -47.26 -27.57 -5.06
C LEU A 83 -48.75 -27.33 -5.28
N LYS A 84 -49.14 -26.27 -6.01
CA LYS A 84 -50.55 -26.01 -6.34
C LYS A 84 -51.22 -27.12 -7.16
N MET A 85 -50.46 -27.97 -7.83
CA MET A 85 -50.95 -29.08 -8.66
C MET A 85 -50.93 -30.44 -7.94
N MET A 86 -50.35 -30.53 -6.74
CA MET A 86 -50.22 -31.80 -5.98
C MET A 86 -51.43 -32.10 -5.09
N SER A 87 -51.55 -33.31 -4.53
CA SER A 87 -52.62 -33.59 -3.56
C SER A 87 -52.39 -32.79 -2.25
N PRO A 88 -53.44 -32.46 -1.47
CA PRO A 88 -53.27 -31.72 -0.21
C PRO A 88 -52.34 -32.41 0.80
N GLU A 89 -52.34 -33.75 0.83
CA GLU A 89 -51.52 -34.55 1.74
C GLU A 89 -50.02 -34.44 1.37
N GLU A 90 -49.70 -34.54 0.08
CA GLU A 90 -48.33 -34.39 -0.42
C GLU A 90 -47.80 -32.96 -0.17
N ARG A 91 -48.65 -31.94 -0.34
CA ARG A 91 -48.29 -30.55 -0.04
C ARG A 91 -47.93 -30.36 1.42
N ALA A 92 -48.72 -30.92 2.34
CA ALA A 92 -48.47 -30.79 3.78
C ALA A 92 -47.11 -31.41 4.18
N HIS A 93 -46.78 -32.58 3.64
CA HIS A 93 -45.49 -33.23 3.89
C HIS A 93 -44.31 -32.40 3.35
N ILE A 94 -44.42 -31.86 2.14
CA ILE A 94 -43.36 -31.02 1.54
C ILE A 94 -43.17 -29.71 2.33
N LEU A 95 -44.26 -29.07 2.75
CA LEU A 95 -44.20 -27.83 3.54
C LEU A 95 -43.56 -28.06 4.92
N ALA A 96 -43.91 -29.15 5.61
CA ALA A 96 -43.29 -29.50 6.89
C ALA A 96 -41.76 -29.69 6.76
N LYS A 97 -41.33 -30.40 5.70
CA LYS A 97 -39.90 -30.58 5.39
C LYS A 97 -39.21 -29.27 5.03
N ARG A 98 -39.90 -28.36 4.35
CA ARG A 98 -39.37 -27.03 4.00
C ARG A 98 -39.18 -26.16 5.24
N GLU A 99 -40.13 -26.16 6.17
CA GLU A 99 -40.00 -25.44 7.44
C GLU A 99 -38.82 -25.94 8.26
N GLU A 100 -38.61 -27.26 8.32
CA GLU A 100 -37.44 -27.84 8.99
C GLU A 100 -36.13 -27.41 8.32
N SER A 101 -36.07 -27.44 6.99
CA SER A 101 -34.90 -26.96 6.23
C SER A 101 -34.65 -25.45 6.42
N ASP A 102 -35.69 -24.61 6.42
CA ASP A 102 -35.57 -23.17 6.62
C ASP A 102 -35.12 -22.84 8.07
N ARG A 103 -35.54 -23.62 9.07
CA ARG A 103 -35.04 -23.49 10.45
C ARG A 103 -33.56 -23.88 10.54
N ALA A 104 -33.17 -25.01 9.94
CA ALA A 104 -31.77 -25.44 9.91
C ALA A 104 -30.86 -24.45 9.17
N GLU A 105 -31.33 -23.85 8.05
CA GLU A 105 -30.58 -22.82 7.32
C GLU A 105 -30.37 -21.56 8.18
N LYS A 106 -31.40 -21.11 8.90
CA LYS A 106 -31.30 -19.96 9.83
C LYS A 106 -30.34 -20.22 10.98
N GLU A 107 -30.42 -21.38 11.63
CA GLU A 107 -29.50 -21.74 12.71
C GLU A 107 -28.05 -21.81 12.22
N ALA A 108 -27.82 -22.37 11.03
CA ALA A 108 -26.50 -22.40 10.41
C ALA A 108 -25.98 -21.00 10.06
N GLU A 109 -26.83 -20.09 9.58
CA GLU A 109 -26.47 -18.70 9.30
C GLU A 109 -26.14 -17.93 10.58
N GLU A 110 -26.93 -18.09 11.64
CA GLU A 110 -26.64 -17.51 12.95
C GLU A 110 -25.32 -18.03 13.54
N ALA A 111 -25.07 -19.33 13.44
CA ALA A 111 -23.82 -19.93 13.91
C ALA A 111 -22.60 -19.37 13.16
N LYS A 112 -22.71 -19.20 11.83
CA LYS A 112 -21.66 -18.55 11.02
C LYS A 112 -21.43 -17.10 11.45
N LEU A 113 -22.50 -16.32 11.65
CA LEU A 113 -22.39 -14.93 12.08
C LEU A 113 -21.73 -14.80 13.46
N ARG A 114 -22.04 -15.70 14.40
CA ARG A 114 -21.39 -15.73 15.72
C ARG A 114 -19.90 -16.07 15.60
N ALA A 115 -19.56 -17.09 14.81
CA ALA A 115 -18.17 -17.48 14.58
C ALA A 115 -17.36 -16.35 13.91
N GLU A 116 -17.97 -15.62 12.96
CA GLU A 116 -17.32 -14.47 12.31
C GLU A 116 -17.06 -13.33 13.30
N LYS A 117 -18.03 -12.99 14.16
CA LYS A 117 -17.86 -12.00 15.23
C LYS A 117 -16.77 -12.40 16.23
N GLU A 118 -16.76 -13.65 16.68
CA GLU A 118 -15.73 -14.16 17.60
C GLU A 118 -14.33 -14.09 16.96
N ALA A 119 -14.22 -14.41 15.68
CA ALA A 119 -12.96 -14.30 14.95
C ALA A 119 -12.50 -12.85 14.79
N GLU A 120 -13.42 -11.91 14.56
CA GLU A 120 -13.11 -10.47 14.50
C GLU A 120 -12.66 -9.93 15.86
N GLU A 121 -13.36 -10.28 16.94
CA GLU A 121 -12.96 -9.92 18.30
C GLU A 121 -11.58 -10.48 18.67
N ALA A 122 -11.30 -11.73 18.30
CA ALA A 122 -10.00 -12.36 18.54
C ALA A 122 -8.87 -11.62 17.81
N LYS A 123 -9.10 -11.21 16.55
CA LYS A 123 -8.14 -10.39 15.79
C LYS A 123 -7.88 -9.05 16.46
N LEU A 124 -8.93 -8.35 16.89
CA LEU A 124 -8.82 -7.05 17.55
C LEU A 124 -8.05 -7.15 18.88
N ARG A 125 -8.26 -8.23 19.66
CA ARG A 125 -7.49 -8.50 20.88
C ARG A 125 -6.02 -8.73 20.57
N ALA A 126 -5.70 -9.55 19.58
CA ALA A 126 -4.32 -9.82 19.18
C ALA A 126 -3.60 -8.56 18.67
N GLU A 127 -4.30 -7.68 17.94
CA GLU A 127 -3.74 -6.40 17.48
C GLU A 127 -3.40 -5.47 18.66
N LYS A 128 -4.29 -5.36 19.65
CA LYS A 128 -4.05 -4.58 20.87
C LYS A 128 -2.87 -5.12 21.67
N GLU A 129 -2.78 -6.43 21.85
CA GLU A 129 -1.65 -7.05 22.54
C GLU A 129 -0.32 -6.79 21.82
N ALA A 130 -0.32 -6.85 20.49
CA ALA A 130 0.87 -6.53 19.69
C ALA A 130 1.28 -5.05 19.79
N GLU A 131 0.31 -4.13 19.83
CA GLU A 131 0.56 -2.70 20.03
C GLU A 131 1.11 -2.42 21.44
N GLU A 132 0.54 -3.02 22.47
CA GLU A 132 1.05 -2.91 23.84
C GLU A 132 2.48 -3.44 23.96
N ALA A 133 2.79 -4.57 23.33
CA ALA A 133 4.12 -5.15 23.33
C ALA A 133 5.15 -4.21 22.66
N LYS A 134 4.78 -3.58 21.54
CA LYS A 134 5.62 -2.57 20.87
C LYS A 134 5.89 -1.37 21.77
N LEU A 135 4.85 -0.85 22.43
CA LEU A 135 4.98 0.31 23.32
C LEU A 135 5.88 0.00 24.54
N ARG A 136 5.81 -1.22 25.08
CA ARG A 136 6.71 -1.65 26.15
C ARG A 136 8.17 -1.73 25.67
N ALA A 137 8.41 -2.32 24.51
CA ALA A 137 9.75 -2.40 23.93
C ALA A 137 10.35 -1.01 23.65
N GLU A 138 9.54 -0.07 23.17
CA GLU A 138 9.98 1.32 22.94
C GLU A 138 10.38 2.02 24.23
N LYS A 139 9.58 1.86 25.30
CA LYS A 139 9.91 2.41 26.64
C LYS A 139 11.19 1.82 27.20
N GLU A 140 11.38 0.51 27.09
CA GLU A 140 12.62 -0.15 27.54
C GLU A 140 13.85 0.34 26.77
N ALA A 141 13.72 0.54 25.46
CA ALA A 141 14.79 1.09 24.63
C ALA A 141 15.12 2.55 25.00
N GLU A 142 14.11 3.37 25.29
CA GLU A 142 14.29 4.74 25.75
C GLU A 142 14.99 4.80 27.13
N GLU A 143 14.55 3.97 28.07
CA GLU A 143 15.21 3.85 29.38
C GLU A 143 16.67 3.42 29.27
N ALA A 144 16.97 2.46 28.39
CA ALA A 144 18.35 2.03 28.14
C ALA A 144 19.20 3.18 27.57
N ARG A 145 18.63 3.97 26.65
CA ARG A 145 19.30 5.13 26.07
C ARG A 145 19.61 6.20 27.12
N LEU A 146 18.63 6.53 27.98
CA LEU A 146 18.81 7.50 29.06
C LEU A 146 19.84 7.03 30.10
N LYS A 147 19.89 5.72 30.41
CA LYS A 147 20.93 5.15 31.28
C LYS A 147 22.32 5.31 30.65
N ALA A 148 22.47 4.99 29.36
CA ALA A 148 23.74 5.14 28.66
C ALA A 148 24.21 6.61 28.60
N GLU A 149 23.29 7.55 28.38
CA GLU A 149 23.57 8.99 28.38
C GLU A 149 24.07 9.47 29.75
N ARG A 150 23.42 9.08 30.85
CA ARG A 150 23.87 9.40 32.21
C ARG A 150 25.27 8.86 32.51
N VAL A 151 25.58 7.63 32.08
CA VAL A 151 26.93 7.06 32.25
C VAL A 151 27.96 7.85 31.47
N ALA A 152 27.64 8.27 30.24
CA ALA A 152 28.54 9.10 29.43
C ALA A 152 28.78 10.48 30.06
N GLU A 153 27.75 11.14 30.59
CA GLU A 153 27.87 12.41 31.30
C GLU A 153 28.71 12.29 32.58
N GLU A 154 28.50 11.23 33.38
CA GLU A 154 29.31 10.97 34.56
C GLU A 154 30.79 10.74 34.22
N ALA A 155 31.07 10.02 33.13
CA ALA A 155 32.44 9.82 32.65
C ALA A 155 33.10 11.14 32.24
N GLN A 156 32.39 12.00 31.52
CA GLN A 156 32.89 13.33 31.15
C GLN A 156 33.16 14.21 32.38
N LEU A 157 32.26 14.19 33.37
CA LEU A 157 32.47 14.92 34.63
C LEU A 157 33.68 14.43 35.41
N LYS A 158 33.95 13.11 35.41
CA LYS A 158 35.17 12.56 36.03
C LYS A 158 36.44 13.05 35.33
N ILE A 159 36.49 12.98 34.00
CA ILE A 159 37.63 13.47 33.20
C ILE A 159 37.86 14.97 33.47
N LYS A 160 36.79 15.77 33.49
CA LYS A 160 36.89 17.21 33.76
C LYS A 160 37.46 17.51 35.15
N ARG A 161 37.01 16.78 36.19
CA ARG A 161 37.54 16.92 37.55
C ARG A 161 39.00 16.48 37.66
N GLU A 162 39.42 15.46 36.91
CA GLU A 162 40.82 15.04 36.86
C GLU A 162 41.70 16.08 36.17
N ALA A 163 41.25 16.64 35.04
CA ALA A 163 41.95 17.72 34.36
C ALA A 163 42.13 18.95 35.27
N GLU A 164 41.08 19.35 35.99
CA GLU A 164 41.13 20.46 36.95
C GLU A 164 42.12 20.19 38.10
N LYS A 165 42.17 18.95 38.62
CA LYS A 165 43.17 18.56 39.63
C LYS A 165 44.60 18.65 39.11
N VAL A 166 44.84 18.26 37.86
CA VAL A 166 46.16 18.38 37.21
C VAL A 166 46.55 19.85 37.06
N GLU A 167 45.61 20.70 36.66
CA GLU A 167 45.84 22.14 36.51
C GLU A 167 46.13 22.82 37.86
N ILE A 168 45.42 22.47 38.92
CA ILE A 168 45.70 22.99 40.27
C ILE A 168 47.10 22.53 40.75
N ARG A 169 47.52 21.30 40.45
CA ARG A 169 48.85 20.81 40.81
C ARG A 169 49.95 21.56 40.04
N SER A 170 49.79 21.73 38.73
CA SER A 170 50.77 22.46 37.92
C SER A 170 50.88 23.93 38.34
N GLN A 171 49.77 24.58 38.70
CA GLN A 171 49.78 25.94 39.26
C GLN A 171 50.52 26.01 40.61
N LYS A 172 50.30 25.04 41.50
CA LYS A 172 51.03 24.98 42.78
C LYS A 172 52.53 24.78 42.59
N GLU A 173 52.92 23.87 41.70
CA GLU A 173 54.34 23.63 41.36
C GLU A 173 54.99 24.88 40.74
N ALA A 174 54.28 25.59 39.86
CA ALA A 174 54.75 26.84 39.28
C ALA A 174 54.93 27.93 40.37
N GLN A 175 53.99 28.03 41.32
CA GLN A 175 54.11 28.96 42.44
C GLN A 175 55.28 28.62 43.38
N GLU A 176 55.52 27.34 43.66
CA GLU A 176 56.67 26.91 44.46
C GLU A 176 58.00 27.22 43.76
N LYS A 177 58.11 26.95 42.45
CA LYS A 177 59.29 27.33 41.66
C LYS A 177 59.55 28.83 41.72
N TYR A 178 58.51 29.64 41.55
CA TYR A 178 58.62 31.09 41.64
C TYR A 178 59.08 31.57 43.03
N LYS A 179 58.61 30.94 44.11
CA LYS A 179 59.08 31.26 45.48
C LYS A 179 60.56 30.90 45.68
N LEU A 180 60.98 29.73 45.20
CA LEU A 180 62.37 29.28 45.29
C LEU A 180 63.32 30.20 44.50
N GLU A 181 62.95 30.55 43.27
CA GLU A 181 63.71 31.48 42.42
C GLU A 181 63.83 32.86 43.08
N LYS A 182 62.73 33.38 43.65
CA LYS A 182 62.75 34.65 44.40
C LYS A 182 63.65 34.60 45.63
N GLU A 183 63.68 33.48 46.36
CA GLU A 183 64.60 33.30 47.49
C GLU A 183 66.07 33.20 47.07
N GLU A 184 66.37 32.59 45.92
CA GLU A 184 67.74 32.57 45.37
C GLU A 184 68.23 33.97 44.99
N ILE A 185 67.38 34.79 44.36
CA ILE A 185 67.69 36.19 44.03
C ILE A 185 67.99 36.99 45.31
N LEU A 186 67.15 36.85 46.34
CA LEU A 186 67.34 37.51 47.65
C LEU A 186 68.63 37.07 48.38
N LYS A 187 69.08 35.82 48.18
CA LYS A 187 70.36 35.32 48.73
C LYS A 187 71.56 35.77 47.89
N GLY A 188 71.38 35.97 46.59
CA GLY A 188 72.39 36.49 45.65
C GLY A 188 72.75 37.97 45.88
N GLU A 189 71.78 38.80 46.28
CA GLU A 189 72.00 40.25 46.48
C GLU A 189 72.89 40.61 47.69
N LYS A 190 73.25 39.66 48.56
CA LYS A 190 74.15 39.93 49.71
C LYS A 190 75.65 39.82 49.40
N LYS A 191 76.07 39.52 48.16
CA LYS A 191 77.48 39.25 47.84
C LYS A 191 78.18 40.17 46.82
N THR A 192 77.60 41.29 46.44
CA THR A 192 78.32 42.26 45.60
C THR A 192 78.05 43.71 46.01
N SER A 193 78.53 44.10 47.19
CA SER A 193 78.99 45.47 47.40
C SER A 193 80.39 45.59 46.79
N GLY A 194 80.51 46.14 45.58
CA GLY A 194 81.81 46.33 44.96
C GLY A 194 81.78 46.86 43.52
N THR A 195 81.57 48.17 43.40
CA THR A 195 82.10 49.08 42.35
C THR A 195 81.85 48.76 40.87
N ASN A 196 81.00 49.53 40.18
CA ASN A 196 81.40 50.65 39.30
C ASN A 196 80.24 51.16 38.43
N ASN A 197 80.39 52.41 38.02
CA ASN A 197 79.41 53.31 37.41
C ASN A 197 79.11 53.06 35.91
N LEU A 198 77.94 53.60 35.50
CA LEU A 198 77.50 54.08 34.16
C LEU A 198 77.00 53.05 33.12
N PRO A 199 76.21 53.48 32.10
CA PRO A 199 75.17 54.53 32.08
C PRO A 199 73.82 54.07 31.48
N LEU A 200 72.81 54.91 31.70
CA LEU A 200 71.51 54.94 31.02
C LEU A 200 71.64 54.96 29.49
N GLU A 201 70.98 54.04 28.79
CA GLU A 201 70.36 54.34 27.49
C GLU A 201 68.97 53.71 27.36
N LEU A 202 68.00 54.62 27.40
CA LEU A 202 66.72 54.64 26.70
C LEU A 202 66.53 53.56 25.63
N ASN A 203 65.50 52.73 25.78
CA ASN A 203 64.69 52.35 24.64
C ASN A 203 63.21 52.42 24.96
N LYS A 204 62.61 53.52 24.46
CA LYS A 204 61.18 53.80 24.43
C LYS A 204 60.59 52.95 23.30
N ASN A 205 59.80 51.94 23.63
CA ASN A 205 58.80 51.35 22.72
C ASN A 205 57.81 50.48 23.52
N LEU A 206 57.10 51.11 24.44
CA LEU A 206 55.78 50.66 24.86
C LEU A 206 54.77 51.49 24.08
N ASN A 207 54.55 51.09 22.83
CA ASN A 207 53.41 51.51 22.05
C ASN A 207 52.31 50.46 22.29
N ASP A 208 51.24 50.96 22.90
CA ASP A 208 49.85 50.67 22.56
C ASP A 208 49.42 49.21 22.48
N ASN A 209 48.66 48.80 23.48
CA ASN A 209 47.31 48.29 23.23
C ASN A 209 46.44 48.50 24.47
N THR A 210 46.01 49.75 24.61
CA THR A 210 44.80 50.14 25.33
C THR A 210 43.62 49.33 24.79
N THR A 211 43.28 48.25 25.50
CA THR A 211 42.00 47.56 25.33
C THR A 211 40.91 48.46 25.92
N THR A 212 40.33 49.28 25.06
CA THR A 212 39.14 50.09 25.36
C THR A 212 37.96 49.16 25.59
N PHE A 213 37.59 49.05 26.86
CA PHE A 213 36.27 48.64 27.32
C PHE A 213 35.25 49.64 26.77
N THR A 214 34.59 49.29 25.67
CA THR A 214 33.41 49.99 25.14
C THR A 214 32.18 49.15 25.45
N MET A 215 31.34 49.65 26.36
CA MET A 215 29.97 49.20 26.51
C MET A 215 29.09 49.97 25.52
N VAL A 216 28.78 49.35 24.40
CA VAL A 216 27.57 49.58 23.56
C VAL A 216 27.33 48.20 22.92
N GLY A 217 26.32 47.43 23.28
CA GLY A 217 24.93 47.77 23.05
C GLY A 217 24.54 47.35 21.63
N GLU A 218 24.49 46.04 21.36
CA GLU A 218 23.48 45.35 20.54
C GLU A 218 23.88 43.88 20.38
N LYS A 219 22.99 43.00 20.83
CA LYS A 219 23.07 41.55 20.58
C LYS A 219 22.66 41.31 19.12
N GLU A 220 23.59 41.50 18.19
CA GLU A 220 23.55 40.72 16.95
C GLU A 220 24.50 39.55 17.13
N LEU A 221 23.90 38.36 17.18
CA LEU A 221 24.61 37.09 17.21
C LEU A 221 25.58 37.05 16.03
N PRO A 222 26.87 36.74 16.25
CA PRO A 222 27.72 36.38 15.12
C PRO A 222 27.07 35.18 14.42
N PRO A 223 27.02 35.14 13.08
CA PRO A 223 26.77 33.89 12.40
C PRO A 223 27.89 32.96 12.84
N VAL A 224 27.54 32.03 13.73
CA VAL A 224 28.37 30.88 14.06
C VAL A 224 28.34 30.02 12.79
N GLU A 225 29.07 30.46 11.77
CA GLU A 225 29.69 29.59 10.78
C GLU A 225 30.72 28.79 11.57
N LYS A 226 30.23 27.85 12.37
CA LYS A 226 30.93 26.61 12.62
C LYS A 226 31.16 26.06 11.23
N GLU A 227 32.33 26.35 10.67
CA GLU A 227 33.02 25.44 9.78
C GLU A 227 33.10 24.13 10.55
N LEU A 228 32.02 23.37 10.51
CA LEU A 228 32.04 21.95 10.78
C LEU A 228 33.15 21.46 9.88
N PRO A 229 34.21 20.81 10.42
CA PRO A 229 35.17 20.17 9.56
C PRO A 229 34.34 19.30 8.63
N LEU A 230 34.38 19.64 7.33
CA LEU A 230 33.95 18.78 6.24
C LEU A 230 34.89 17.58 6.35
N ILE A 231 34.57 16.70 7.30
CA ILE A 231 34.92 15.31 7.20
C ILE A 231 34.07 14.88 6.01
N GLU A 232 34.63 15.06 4.82
CA GLU A 232 34.33 14.26 3.66
C GLU A 232 34.58 12.82 4.12
N LYS A 233 33.62 12.26 4.84
CA LYS A 233 33.46 10.83 4.95
C LYS A 233 33.16 10.46 3.52
N GLU A 234 34.20 10.12 2.77
CA GLU A 234 34.09 9.38 1.53
C GLU A 234 33.03 8.32 1.81
N LEU A 235 31.83 8.56 1.27
CA LEU A 235 30.74 7.60 1.40
C LEU A 235 31.34 6.31 0.88
N PRO A 236 31.40 5.26 1.72
CA PRO A 236 32.06 4.03 1.32
C PRO A 236 31.44 3.65 -0.01
N LYS A 237 32.26 3.60 -1.06
CA LYS A 237 31.85 3.04 -2.34
C LYS A 237 31.42 1.63 -1.99
N VAL A 238 30.12 1.45 -1.81
CA VAL A 238 29.51 0.14 -1.64
C VAL A 238 29.62 -0.49 -3.01
N GLU A 239 30.81 -1.04 -3.28
CA GLU A 239 31.01 -2.01 -4.32
C GLU A 239 30.13 -3.19 -3.91
N LEU A 240 28.89 -3.16 -4.39
CA LEU A 240 27.98 -4.31 -4.33
C LEU A 240 28.79 -5.48 -4.88
N SER A 241 29.10 -6.41 -3.99
CA SER A 241 29.88 -7.59 -4.37
C SER A 241 29.18 -8.26 -5.55
N THR A 242 29.94 -8.79 -6.49
CA THR A 242 29.39 -9.55 -7.62
C THR A 242 28.48 -10.69 -7.13
N GLU A 243 28.75 -11.22 -5.93
CA GLU A 243 27.90 -12.19 -5.23
C GLU A 243 26.52 -11.65 -4.84
N ASP A 244 26.41 -10.40 -4.41
CA ASP A 244 25.12 -9.78 -4.05
C ASP A 244 24.28 -9.51 -5.30
N LEU A 245 24.93 -9.19 -6.43
CA LEU A 245 24.28 -9.08 -7.73
C LEU A 245 23.73 -10.45 -8.19
N GLU A 246 24.53 -11.51 -8.07
CA GLU A 246 24.12 -12.87 -8.45
C GLU A 246 22.97 -13.38 -7.54
N LYS A 247 23.01 -13.07 -6.23
CA LYS A 247 21.90 -13.36 -5.30
C LYS A 247 20.63 -12.60 -5.69
N PHE A 248 20.75 -11.35 -6.14
CA PHE A 248 19.61 -10.57 -6.60
C PHE A 248 18.99 -11.16 -7.87
N GLU A 249 19.81 -11.57 -8.83
CA GLU A 249 19.34 -12.23 -10.06
C GLU A 249 18.65 -13.56 -9.78
N LYS A 250 19.22 -14.40 -8.90
CA LYS A 250 18.59 -15.64 -8.45
C LYS A 250 17.22 -15.39 -7.80
N ARG A 251 17.11 -14.36 -6.94
CA ARG A 251 15.82 -13.97 -6.34
C ARG A 251 14.81 -13.51 -7.38
N LYS A 252 15.25 -12.74 -8.38
CA LYS A 252 14.40 -12.29 -9.49
C LYS A 252 13.87 -13.47 -10.31
N LEU A 253 14.72 -14.46 -10.61
CA LEU A 253 14.32 -15.67 -11.32
C LEU A 253 13.30 -16.50 -10.51
N VAL A 254 13.51 -16.67 -9.21
CA VAL A 254 12.56 -17.38 -8.33
C VAL A 254 11.20 -16.67 -8.29
N LEU A 255 11.18 -15.34 -8.23
CA LEU A 255 9.93 -14.57 -8.26
C LEU A 255 9.21 -14.70 -9.61
N GLN A 256 9.96 -14.72 -10.72
CA GLN A 256 9.40 -14.96 -12.04
C GLN A 256 8.77 -16.35 -12.16
N GLN A 257 9.47 -17.40 -11.71
CA GLN A 257 8.94 -18.77 -11.67
C GLN A 257 7.67 -18.88 -10.80
N LYS A 258 7.64 -18.21 -9.64
CA LYS A 258 6.44 -18.16 -8.79
C LYS A 258 5.26 -17.49 -9.49
N LYS A 259 5.51 -16.41 -10.25
CA LYS A 259 4.48 -15.71 -11.03
C LYS A 259 3.91 -16.60 -12.14
N GLU A 260 4.78 -17.28 -12.89
CA GLU A 260 4.38 -18.22 -13.94
C GLU A 260 3.57 -19.40 -13.36
N LYS A 261 4.01 -19.97 -12.25
CA LYS A 261 3.27 -21.03 -11.55
C LYS A 261 1.88 -20.56 -11.09
N PHE A 262 1.78 -19.36 -10.52
CA PHE A 262 0.49 -18.79 -10.11
C PHE A 262 -0.46 -18.59 -11.30
N GLN A 263 0.06 -18.15 -12.45
CA GLN A 263 -0.74 -18.03 -13.68
C GLN A 263 -1.22 -19.40 -14.19
N GLN A 264 -0.36 -20.43 -14.16
CA GLN A 264 -0.74 -21.80 -14.50
C GLN A 264 -1.82 -22.35 -13.56
N ASP A 265 -1.68 -22.13 -12.25
CA ASP A 265 -2.68 -22.56 -11.26
C ASP A 265 -4.04 -21.88 -11.50
N LEU A 266 -4.02 -20.60 -11.91
CA LEU A 266 -5.23 -19.85 -12.28
C LEU A 266 -5.90 -20.44 -13.53
N GLU A 267 -5.12 -20.72 -14.58
CA GLU A 267 -5.62 -21.31 -15.83
C GLU A 267 -6.21 -22.72 -15.59
N ILE A 268 -5.54 -23.54 -14.78
CA ILE A 268 -6.04 -24.87 -14.39
C ILE A 268 -7.38 -24.75 -13.67
N LYS A 269 -7.52 -23.77 -12.76
CA LYS A 269 -8.76 -23.53 -12.02
C LYS A 269 -9.90 -23.09 -12.93
N GLU A 270 -9.62 -22.24 -13.92
CA GLU A 270 -10.62 -21.80 -14.92
C GLU A 270 -11.04 -22.94 -15.83
N ARG A 271 -10.11 -23.75 -16.34
CA ARG A 271 -10.41 -24.95 -17.13
C ARG A 271 -11.26 -25.94 -16.34
N LEU A 272 -10.97 -26.14 -15.06
CA LEU A 272 -11.74 -27.04 -14.20
C LEU A 272 -13.18 -26.53 -13.98
N LYS A 273 -13.36 -25.21 -13.76
CA LYS A 273 -14.70 -24.59 -13.71
C LYS A 273 -15.45 -24.74 -15.03
N PHE A 274 -14.76 -24.60 -16.17
CA PHE A 274 -15.35 -24.77 -17.49
C PHE A 274 -15.80 -26.23 -17.73
N ASN A 275 -14.96 -27.21 -17.42
CA ASN A 275 -15.31 -28.63 -17.53
C ASN A 275 -16.52 -28.99 -16.66
N GLN A 276 -16.61 -28.46 -15.44
CA GLN A 276 -17.78 -28.65 -14.57
C GLN A 276 -19.07 -28.05 -15.17
N ARG A 277 -18.99 -26.97 -15.95
CA ARG A 277 -20.16 -26.41 -16.67
C ARG A 277 -20.57 -27.32 -17.82
N LEU A 278 -19.60 -27.81 -18.60
CA LEU A 278 -19.86 -28.74 -19.70
C LEU A 278 -20.48 -30.04 -19.22
N GLU A 279 -20.00 -30.62 -18.12
CA GLU A 279 -20.58 -31.82 -17.53
C GLU A 279 -22.03 -31.61 -17.12
N LYS A 280 -22.35 -30.46 -16.49
CA LYS A 280 -23.74 -30.11 -16.14
C LYS A 280 -24.63 -29.98 -17.37
N GLU A 281 -24.13 -29.33 -18.42
CA GLU A 281 -24.87 -29.14 -19.67
C GLU A 281 -25.11 -30.49 -20.39
N LEU A 282 -24.13 -31.39 -20.37
CA LEU A 282 -24.28 -32.75 -20.91
C LEU A 282 -25.34 -33.55 -20.14
N ILE A 283 -25.31 -33.52 -18.81
CA ILE A 283 -26.32 -34.18 -17.96
C ILE A 283 -27.72 -33.63 -18.26
N GLU A 284 -27.85 -32.31 -18.45
CA GLU A 284 -29.12 -31.68 -18.79
C GLU A 284 -29.63 -32.07 -20.18
N LYS A 285 -28.73 -32.11 -21.18
CA LYS A 285 -29.06 -32.60 -22.54
C LYS A 285 -29.48 -34.07 -22.52
N GLU A 286 -28.83 -34.93 -21.74
CA GLU A 286 -29.22 -36.33 -21.60
C GLU A 286 -30.57 -36.51 -20.91
N LYS A 287 -30.91 -35.65 -19.94
CA LYS A 287 -32.25 -35.63 -19.33
C LYS A 287 -33.30 -35.25 -20.36
N LEU A 288 -33.09 -34.16 -21.11
CA LEU A 288 -33.99 -33.74 -22.17
C LEU A 288 -34.17 -34.81 -23.25
N LYS A 289 -33.10 -35.55 -23.59
CA LYS A 289 -33.17 -36.66 -24.54
C LYS A 289 -34.06 -37.79 -24.02
N ARG A 290 -33.88 -38.20 -22.76
CA ARG A 290 -34.74 -39.21 -22.12
C ARG A 290 -36.19 -38.76 -22.03
N ASP A 291 -36.44 -37.49 -21.69
CA ASP A 291 -37.80 -36.96 -21.62
C ASP A 291 -38.47 -36.99 -23.01
N LYS A 292 -37.73 -36.68 -24.09
CA LYS A 292 -38.21 -36.81 -25.47
C LYS A 292 -38.52 -38.26 -25.86
N GLU A 293 -37.61 -39.19 -25.58
CA GLU A 293 -37.83 -40.63 -25.84
C GLU A 293 -39.09 -41.13 -25.11
N THR A 294 -39.31 -40.73 -23.84
CA THR A 294 -40.53 -41.12 -23.10
C THR A 294 -41.82 -40.48 -23.64
N LEU A 295 -41.75 -39.35 -24.32
CA LEU A 295 -42.90 -38.71 -24.97
C LEU A 295 -43.25 -39.42 -26.29
N GLU A 296 -42.24 -39.82 -27.07
CA GLU A 296 -42.43 -40.58 -28.31
C GLU A 296 -43.07 -41.95 -28.05
N ASP A 297 -42.61 -42.67 -27.01
CA ASP A 297 -43.17 -43.97 -26.64
C ASP A 297 -44.65 -43.89 -26.18
N LYS A 298 -45.03 -42.79 -25.51
CA LYS A 298 -46.41 -42.58 -25.04
C LYS A 298 -47.37 -42.13 -26.15
N ASN A 299 -46.86 -41.55 -27.24
CA ASN A 299 -47.69 -40.99 -28.30
C ASN A 299 -48.03 -42.01 -29.40
N LEU A 300 -47.47 -43.23 -29.36
CA LEU A 300 -47.66 -44.24 -30.40
C LEU A 300 -48.63 -45.38 -30.05
N GLN A 301 -49.09 -45.51 -28.80
CA GLN A 301 -49.93 -46.67 -28.43
C GLN A 301 -51.41 -46.40 -28.19
N GLU A 302 -51.86 -45.21 -27.81
CA GLU A 302 -53.29 -44.97 -27.58
C GLU A 302 -53.65 -43.50 -27.83
N LEU A 303 -53.74 -43.09 -29.10
CA LEU A 303 -54.63 -41.97 -29.43
C LEU A 303 -56.04 -42.57 -29.55
N PRO A 304 -56.94 -42.40 -28.55
CA PRO A 304 -58.33 -42.75 -28.74
C PRO A 304 -58.83 -41.93 -29.93
N ALA A 305 -59.40 -42.61 -30.93
CA ALA A 305 -60.05 -41.97 -32.06
C ALA A 305 -61.02 -40.93 -31.51
N ILE A 306 -60.68 -39.64 -31.63
CA ILE A 306 -61.48 -38.53 -31.13
C ILE A 306 -62.77 -38.55 -31.96
N PRO A 307 -63.92 -38.99 -31.42
CA PRO A 307 -65.18 -38.80 -32.10
C PRO A 307 -65.53 -37.33 -31.89
N TYR A 308 -66.06 -36.64 -32.91
CA TYR A 308 -66.50 -35.24 -32.85
C TYR A 308 -65.44 -34.14 -33.07
N LEU A 309 -64.54 -34.31 -34.03
CA LEU A 309 -64.04 -33.14 -34.78
C LEU A 309 -64.85 -33.04 -36.07
N SER A 310 -65.53 -31.90 -36.29
CA SER A 310 -66.24 -31.59 -37.53
C SER A 310 -65.24 -31.48 -38.68
N GLU A 311 -65.66 -31.85 -39.90
CA GLU A 311 -64.80 -31.83 -41.10
C GLU A 311 -64.16 -30.46 -41.34
N GLU A 312 -64.80 -29.35 -40.95
CA GLU A 312 -64.26 -27.99 -41.04
C GLU A 312 -63.02 -27.74 -40.15
N ASP A 313 -62.90 -28.41 -39.00
CA ASP A 313 -61.74 -28.25 -38.12
C ASP A 313 -60.55 -29.12 -38.59
N LEU A 314 -60.83 -30.22 -39.29
CA LEU A 314 -59.81 -31.08 -39.89
C LEU A 314 -59.12 -30.40 -41.08
N GLU A 315 -59.84 -29.60 -41.86
CA GLU A 315 -59.26 -28.79 -42.95
C GLU A 315 -58.37 -27.66 -42.42
N ARG A 316 -58.67 -27.06 -41.26
CA ARG A 316 -57.82 -26.02 -40.65
C ARG A 316 -56.50 -26.57 -40.11
N VAL A 317 -56.49 -27.81 -39.62
CA VAL A 317 -55.28 -28.47 -39.11
C VAL A 317 -54.39 -28.99 -40.24
N THR A 318 -54.98 -29.41 -41.38
CA THR A 318 -54.22 -29.95 -42.52
C THR A 318 -53.68 -28.88 -43.47
N THR A 319 -54.19 -27.64 -43.42
CA THR A 319 -53.71 -26.54 -44.27
C THR A 319 -52.48 -25.82 -43.70
N ILE A 320 -52.17 -26.01 -42.41
CA ILE A 320 -50.91 -25.55 -41.84
C ILE A 320 -49.86 -26.63 -42.12
N GLN A 321 -49.24 -26.58 -43.29
CA GLN A 321 -48.00 -27.32 -43.53
C GLN A 321 -47.02 -26.95 -42.39
N PRO A 322 -46.59 -27.91 -41.55
CA PRO A 322 -45.52 -27.62 -40.62
C PRO A 322 -44.28 -27.37 -41.47
N GLU A 323 -43.91 -26.09 -41.64
CA GLU A 323 -42.59 -25.76 -42.15
C GLU A 323 -41.57 -26.46 -41.24
N PRO A 324 -40.64 -27.26 -41.78
CA PRO A 324 -39.62 -27.91 -40.98
C PRO A 324 -38.65 -26.86 -40.43
N ILE A 325 -39.00 -26.25 -39.29
CA ILE A 325 -38.16 -25.25 -38.60
C ILE A 325 -36.89 -25.89 -38.00
N PHE A 326 -36.74 -27.23 -38.03
CA PHE A 326 -35.68 -27.93 -37.30
C PHE A 326 -34.67 -28.76 -38.12
N GLU A 327 -34.65 -28.64 -39.44
CA GLU A 327 -33.59 -29.28 -40.25
C GLU A 327 -32.44 -28.34 -40.66
N SER A 328 -32.60 -27.01 -40.51
CA SER A 328 -31.52 -26.05 -40.82
C SER A 328 -30.39 -26.05 -39.78
N GLU A 329 -30.65 -26.39 -38.51
CA GLU A 329 -29.61 -26.40 -37.46
C GLU A 329 -28.73 -27.67 -37.44
N MET A 330 -29.16 -28.76 -38.09
CA MET A 330 -28.32 -29.98 -38.20
C MET A 330 -27.30 -29.90 -39.36
N ASN A 331 -27.55 -29.09 -40.38
CA ASN A 331 -26.61 -28.93 -41.51
C ASN A 331 -25.49 -27.91 -41.24
N GLU A 332 -25.67 -26.93 -40.34
CA GLU A 332 -24.56 -26.07 -39.90
C GLU A 332 -23.52 -26.83 -39.05
N LYS A 333 -23.93 -27.86 -38.31
CA LYS A 333 -23.00 -28.68 -37.51
C LYS A 333 -22.15 -29.65 -38.32
N LYS A 334 -22.60 -30.07 -39.51
CA LYS A 334 -21.76 -30.86 -40.44
C LYS A 334 -20.66 -30.03 -41.10
N ASN A 335 -20.85 -28.71 -41.26
CA ASN A 335 -19.81 -27.81 -41.77
C ASN A 335 -18.75 -27.41 -40.72
N LEU A 336 -19.02 -27.59 -39.43
CA LEU A 336 -18.04 -27.38 -38.35
C LEU A 336 -17.12 -28.59 -38.12
N SER A 337 -17.48 -29.80 -38.58
CA SER A 337 -16.65 -31.00 -38.46
C SER A 337 -15.51 -31.10 -39.47
N ILE A 338 -15.43 -30.21 -40.47
CA ILE A 338 -14.37 -30.19 -41.50
C ILE A 338 -13.25 -29.20 -41.12
N LEU A 339 -13.36 -28.48 -40.00
CA LEU A 339 -12.40 -27.44 -39.59
C LEU A 339 -11.41 -27.87 -38.49
N THR A 340 -11.45 -29.12 -38.01
CA THR A 340 -10.54 -29.61 -36.95
C THR A 340 -9.27 -30.28 -37.45
N ASP A 341 -9.10 -30.50 -38.76
CA ASP A 341 -7.89 -31.09 -39.35
C ASP A 341 -7.11 -30.10 -40.23
N LYS A 342 -7.01 -28.82 -39.82
CA LYS A 342 -6.03 -27.91 -40.41
C LYS A 342 -4.75 -27.94 -39.57
N PRO A 343 -3.57 -28.23 -40.16
CA PRO A 343 -2.31 -28.16 -39.45
C PRO A 343 -2.12 -26.72 -38.96
N VAL A 344 -1.77 -26.60 -37.68
CA VAL A 344 -1.36 -25.34 -37.03
C VAL A 344 -0.32 -24.67 -37.93
N LEU A 345 -0.74 -23.65 -38.68
CA LEU A 345 0.19 -22.74 -39.33
C LEU A 345 0.95 -22.04 -38.20
N ARG A 346 2.19 -22.47 -37.97
CA ARG A 346 3.16 -21.71 -37.21
C ARG A 346 3.30 -20.36 -37.91
N MET A 347 2.64 -19.33 -37.38
CA MET A 347 2.96 -17.97 -37.75
C MET A 347 4.29 -17.64 -37.11
N ASP A 348 5.27 -17.26 -37.94
CA ASP A 348 6.58 -16.84 -37.48
C ASP A 348 6.44 -15.65 -36.52
N GLU A 349 7.13 -15.70 -35.37
CA GLU A 349 7.11 -14.65 -34.33
C GLU A 349 7.38 -13.25 -34.87
N LYS A 350 8.06 -13.14 -36.02
CA LYS A 350 8.35 -11.87 -36.70
C LYS A 350 7.09 -11.20 -37.23
N THR A 351 6.12 -11.96 -37.72
CA THR A 351 4.86 -11.43 -38.26
C THR A 351 3.96 -10.94 -37.12
N ILE A 352 3.91 -11.70 -36.01
CA ILE A 352 3.15 -11.33 -34.81
C ILE A 352 3.71 -10.05 -34.17
N LYS A 353 5.04 -9.88 -34.12
CA LYS A 353 5.65 -8.63 -33.62
C LYS A 353 5.34 -7.43 -34.51
N SER A 354 5.38 -7.60 -35.83
CA SER A 354 5.06 -6.51 -36.77
C SER A 354 3.60 -6.04 -36.66
N ASP A 355 2.66 -6.95 -36.39
CA ASP A 355 1.24 -6.59 -36.31
C ASP A 355 0.89 -5.97 -34.95
N ILE A 356 1.61 -6.33 -33.88
CA ILE A 356 1.47 -5.68 -32.58
C ILE A 356 2.07 -4.26 -32.61
N GLU A 357 3.22 -4.03 -33.23
CA GLU A 357 3.81 -2.69 -33.35
C GLU A 357 2.88 -1.71 -34.09
N LYS A 358 2.17 -2.16 -35.12
CA LYS A 358 1.20 -1.32 -35.86
C LYS A 358 -0.04 -0.92 -35.04
N LEU A 359 -0.40 -1.70 -34.02
CA LEU A 359 -1.56 -1.39 -33.16
C LEU A 359 -1.24 -0.33 -32.10
N PHE A 360 0.03 -0.14 -31.74
CA PHE A 360 0.44 0.86 -30.75
C PHE A 360 0.65 2.26 -31.34
N ASP A 361 0.93 2.39 -32.64
CA ASP A 361 1.11 3.69 -33.29
C ASP A 361 -0.22 4.46 -33.47
N ASP A 362 -1.37 3.76 -33.52
CA ASP A 362 -2.68 4.39 -33.70
C ASP A 362 -3.30 4.94 -32.39
N GLU A 363 -2.84 4.47 -31.22
CA GLU A 363 -3.40 4.89 -29.93
C GLU A 363 -2.79 6.20 -29.41
N GLU A 364 -1.58 6.56 -29.86
CA GLU A 364 -0.90 7.81 -29.48
C GLU A 364 -1.52 9.06 -30.13
N VAL A 365 -2.30 8.90 -31.21
CA VAL A 365 -3.01 10.01 -31.87
C VAL A 365 -4.32 10.37 -31.16
N ARG A 366 -4.94 9.46 -30.39
CA ARG A 366 -6.22 9.71 -29.70
C ARG A 366 -6.12 10.47 -28.37
N SER A 367 -4.93 10.60 -27.80
CA SER A 367 -4.73 11.25 -26.49
C SER A 367 -4.51 12.77 -26.56
N ARG A 368 -4.49 13.39 -27.75
CA ARG A 368 -4.23 14.84 -27.93
C ARG A 368 -5.44 15.74 -28.19
N THR A 369 -6.68 15.23 -28.19
CA THR A 369 -7.88 16.06 -28.50
C THR A 369 -8.87 16.26 -27.34
N LEU A 370 -8.52 15.91 -26.10
CA LEU A 370 -9.43 16.03 -24.94
C LEU A 370 -8.87 16.89 -23.79
N THR A 371 -8.25 18.03 -24.12
CA THR A 371 -7.97 19.10 -23.16
C THR A 371 -8.45 20.44 -23.72
N GLY A 372 -9.71 20.77 -23.47
CA GLY A 372 -10.29 22.02 -23.96
C GLY A 372 -11.76 22.20 -23.60
N VAL A 373 -12.15 22.00 -22.34
CA VAL A 373 -13.42 22.52 -21.81
C VAL A 373 -13.16 23.03 -20.39
N GLU A 374 -13.11 24.35 -20.24
CA GLU A 374 -13.08 25.04 -18.96
C GLU A 374 -14.44 24.91 -18.27
N LEU A 375 -14.47 24.40 -17.04
CA LEU A 375 -15.65 24.39 -16.19
C LEU A 375 -15.73 25.72 -15.39
N PRO A 376 -16.90 26.38 -15.34
CA PRO A 376 -17.07 27.58 -14.53
C PRO A 376 -17.10 27.21 -13.05
N LYS A 377 -16.27 27.89 -12.27
CA LYS A 377 -16.34 27.92 -10.81
C LYS A 377 -17.53 28.80 -10.43
N ASN A 378 -18.60 28.21 -9.88
CA ASN A 378 -19.46 28.83 -8.85
C ASN A 378 -20.60 27.87 -8.42
N GLY A 379 -20.69 27.65 -7.11
CA GLY A 379 -21.93 27.42 -6.34
C GLY A 379 -22.77 26.19 -6.62
N THR A 380 -22.59 25.12 -5.85
CA THR A 380 -23.57 24.02 -5.74
C THR A 380 -24.22 24.03 -4.36
N GLU A 381 -25.24 24.88 -4.21
CA GLU A 381 -26.39 24.60 -3.35
C GLU A 381 -27.62 24.53 -4.26
N GLY A 382 -28.37 23.42 -4.18
CA GLY A 382 -29.71 23.33 -4.77
C GLY A 382 -29.82 22.64 -6.14
N ILE A 383 -29.56 21.33 -6.22
CA ILE A 383 -30.11 20.47 -7.28
C ILE A 383 -30.48 19.10 -6.70
N TYR A 384 -31.49 19.04 -5.82
CA TYR A 384 -32.15 17.78 -5.44
C TYR A 384 -33.65 17.98 -5.17
N SER A 385 -34.32 18.81 -5.98
CA SER A 385 -35.77 19.05 -5.83
C SER A 385 -36.63 18.72 -7.06
N GLU A 386 -36.04 18.49 -8.25
CA GLU A 386 -36.85 18.37 -9.49
C GLU A 386 -37.05 16.94 -10.03
N LEU A 387 -36.52 15.90 -9.36
CA LEU A 387 -36.74 14.51 -9.78
C LEU A 387 -37.85 13.78 -9.01
N GLY A 388 -38.49 14.44 -8.03
CA GLY A 388 -39.58 13.85 -7.23
C GLY A 388 -40.97 13.92 -7.85
N GLU A 389 -41.25 14.90 -8.73
CA GLU A 389 -42.62 15.15 -9.23
C GLU A 389 -43.04 14.30 -10.43
N LYS A 390 -42.12 13.58 -11.08
CA LYS A 390 -42.45 12.72 -12.25
C LYS A 390 -42.82 11.28 -11.91
N LEU A 391 -42.76 10.86 -10.64
CA LEU A 391 -42.95 9.45 -10.26
C LEU A 391 -44.25 9.14 -9.50
N GLY A 392 -45.16 10.10 -9.30
CA GLY A 392 -46.52 9.81 -8.84
C GLY A 392 -46.62 8.95 -7.57
N LEU A 393 -45.66 9.07 -6.66
CA LEU A 393 -45.70 8.36 -5.38
C LEU A 393 -46.49 9.20 -4.38
N GLU A 394 -47.73 8.77 -4.15
CA GLU A 394 -48.60 9.27 -3.09
C GLU A 394 -47.88 9.21 -1.74
N THR A 395 -47.96 10.35 -1.05
CA THR A 395 -47.36 10.63 0.25
C THR A 395 -47.94 9.75 1.36
N LEU A 396 -47.10 8.93 1.99
CA LEU A 396 -47.37 8.35 3.31
C LEU A 396 -47.02 9.37 4.42
N PRO A 397 -47.80 9.46 5.50
CA PRO A 397 -47.57 10.46 6.55
C PRO A 397 -46.34 10.11 7.39
N ARG A 398 -45.38 11.05 7.41
CA ARG A 398 -44.25 11.09 8.36
C ARG A 398 -44.76 11.45 9.76
N ALA A 399 -44.81 10.47 10.65
CA ALA A 399 -44.85 10.70 12.09
C ALA A 399 -43.40 10.83 12.60
N PHE A 400 -42.97 12.06 12.86
CA PHE A 400 -41.81 12.34 13.72
C PHE A 400 -42.31 12.53 15.16
N PRO A 401 -41.76 11.84 16.16
CA PRO A 401 -41.78 12.36 17.52
C PRO A 401 -40.60 13.32 17.71
N THR A 402 -40.96 14.55 18.05
CA THR A 402 -40.09 15.62 18.57
C THR A 402 -39.33 15.17 19.81
N GLY A 403 -38.06 15.57 19.90
CA GLY A 403 -37.17 15.21 20.99
C GLY A 403 -37.47 15.89 22.33
N GLU A 404 -36.95 15.25 23.39
CA GLU A 404 -36.69 15.88 24.68
C GLU A 404 -35.18 15.92 24.92
N ASN A 405 -34.69 17.15 25.05
CA ASN A 405 -33.33 17.48 25.46
C ASN A 405 -33.13 17.15 26.94
N THR A 406 -32.16 16.30 27.26
CA THR A 406 -31.59 16.20 28.61
C THR A 406 -30.14 16.67 28.59
N THR A 407 -29.97 17.96 28.90
CA THR A 407 -28.71 18.55 29.38
C THR A 407 -28.65 18.47 30.90
N ARG A 408 -27.41 18.33 31.44
CA ARG A 408 -26.93 18.36 32.86
C ARG A 408 -26.64 16.97 33.42
N GLU A 409 -25.50 16.65 34.04
CA GLU A 409 -24.40 17.44 34.62
C GLU A 409 -23.21 16.48 34.80
N VAL A 410 -22.05 16.73 34.15
CA VAL A 410 -20.81 16.02 34.50
C VAL A 410 -20.13 16.78 35.64
N LYS A 411 -20.32 16.31 36.87
CA LYS A 411 -19.53 16.71 38.03
C LYS A 411 -18.09 16.23 37.85
N ILE A 412 -17.22 17.12 37.37
CA ILE A 412 -15.78 16.97 37.51
C ILE A 412 -15.45 17.20 39.00
N LYS A 413 -15.25 16.11 39.75
CA LYS A 413 -14.59 16.18 41.05
C LYS A 413 -13.11 16.48 40.81
N LYS A 414 -12.70 17.72 41.09
CA LYS A 414 -11.34 18.05 41.50
C LYS A 414 -11.10 17.41 42.86
N GLU A 415 -10.22 16.42 42.93
CA GLU A 415 -9.62 16.01 44.20
C GLU A 415 -8.24 16.65 44.33
N ASN A 416 -8.07 17.24 45.51
CA ASN A 416 -7.05 18.18 45.90
C ASN A 416 -5.75 17.46 46.22
N THR A 417 -4.65 18.04 45.76
CA THR A 417 -3.33 17.91 46.35
C THR A 417 -3.30 18.60 47.71
N ALA A 418 -3.15 17.83 48.78
CA ALA A 418 -2.60 18.27 50.08
C ALA A 418 -1.52 17.24 50.44
N SER A 419 -0.23 17.58 50.42
CA SER A 419 0.49 18.38 51.44
C SER A 419 0.19 17.89 52.85
N CYS A 420 1.01 16.95 53.34
CA CYS A 420 1.33 16.86 54.76
C CYS A 420 2.80 16.46 54.92
N CYS A 421 3.55 17.40 55.49
CA CYS A 421 4.77 17.15 56.23
C CYS A 421 4.48 16.19 57.41
N GLY A 422 5.46 15.34 57.69
CA GLY A 422 5.55 14.47 58.86
C GLY A 422 6.91 13.80 58.85
#